data_AF-A0A940G257-F1
#
_entry.id   AF-A0A940G257-F1
#
_cell.length_a   1.000
_cell.length_b   1.000
_cell.length_c   1.000
_cell.angle_alpha   90.00
_cell.angle_beta   90.00
_cell.angle_gamma   90.00
#
_symmetry.space_group_name_H-M   'P 1'
#
loop_
_entity.id
_entity.type
_entity.pdbx_description
1 polymer ?
#
loop_
_entity_poly.entity_id
_entity_poly.type
_entity_poly.pdbx_seq_one_letter_code
_entity_poly.pdbx_strand_id
1 'polypeptide(L)'
;MSGDLFEEHQAIVEAAEEFVTALKLEPRIPLDQLSRLRVKLSTLVRRHRTTEEEFIFGPLTREGGLGKLPHLEPFVQELMREKVRYSEHVRKWTPRAIEEDWAGYVRACEGLLEGLRRIVRDDQASIYQVVRSLSPTLLQNRSLRS
;
A
#
# COMPACT_ATOMS: atom_id res chain seq x y z
N MET A 1 2.47 12.73 15.15
CA MET A 1 3.28 12.91 13.92
C MET A 1 2.39 12.53 12.74
N SER A 2 1.81 13.51 12.06
CA SER A 2 1.15 13.30 10.77
C SER A 2 2.25 13.34 9.73
N GLY A 3 2.86 12.18 9.40
CA GLY A 3 3.70 12.10 8.21
C GLY A 3 2.84 12.37 6.99
N ASP A 4 3.36 13.09 6.00
CA ASP A 4 2.63 13.33 4.77
C ASP A 4 2.34 11.97 4.11
N LEU A 5 1.08 11.66 3.85
CA LEU A 5 0.67 10.39 3.25
C LEU A 5 1.30 10.19 1.85
N PHE A 6 1.60 11.29 1.15
CA PHE A 6 2.38 11.25 -0.09
C PHE A 6 3.82 10.80 0.15
N GLU A 7 4.47 11.25 1.23
CA GLU A 7 5.80 10.78 1.61
C GLU A 7 5.76 9.30 2.03
N GLU A 8 4.71 8.86 2.73
CA GLU A 8 4.55 7.44 3.08
C GLU A 8 4.36 6.55 1.85
N HIS A 9 3.55 6.98 0.88
CA HIS A 9 3.40 6.31 -0.41
C HIS A 9 4.71 6.22 -1.18
N GLN A 10 5.44 7.34 -1.27
CA GLN A 10 6.73 7.39 -1.95
C GLN A 10 7.73 6.44 -1.29
N ALA A 11 7.82 6.44 0.05
CA ALA A 11 8.70 5.55 0.79
C ALA A 11 8.35 4.06 0.58
N ILE A 12 7.07 3.72 0.44
CA ILE A 12 6.64 2.34 0.12
C ILE A 12 7.07 1.94 -1.29
N VAL A 13 6.86 2.81 -2.28
CA VAL A 13 7.23 2.54 -3.67
C VAL A 13 8.75 2.40 -3.80
N GLU A 14 9.52 3.31 -3.22
CA GLU A 14 10.99 3.24 -3.21
C GLU A 14 11.49 1.95 -2.55
N ALA A 15 10.95 1.58 -1.39
CA ALA A 15 11.33 0.33 -0.73
C ALA A 15 10.97 -0.91 -1.56
N ALA A 16 9.87 -0.88 -2.31
CA ALA A 16 9.48 -1.97 -3.21
C ALA A 16 10.37 -2.04 -4.47
N GLU A 17 10.82 -0.90 -4.97
CA GLU A 17 11.77 -0.80 -6.08
C GLU A 17 13.17 -1.30 -5.67
N GLU A 18 13.66 -0.87 -4.51
CA GLU A 18 14.88 -1.38 -3.90
C GLU A 18 14.82 -2.90 -3.72
N PHE A 19 13.68 -3.40 -3.24
CA PHE A 19 13.44 -4.82 -3.07
C PHE A 19 13.56 -5.58 -4.39
N VAL A 20 12.81 -5.19 -5.43
CA VAL A 20 12.86 -5.84 -6.75
C VAL A 20 14.25 -5.72 -7.38
N THR A 21 14.92 -4.59 -7.22
CA THR A 21 16.29 -4.38 -7.71
C THR A 21 17.28 -5.34 -7.05
N ALA A 22 17.19 -5.53 -5.74
CA ALA A 22 18.03 -6.46 -5.00
C ALA A 22 17.84 -7.91 -5.47
N LEU A 23 16.61 -8.31 -5.83
CA LEU A 23 16.35 -9.67 -6.31
C LEU A 23 17.01 -9.99 -7.66
N LYS A 24 17.36 -8.96 -8.43
CA LYS A 24 17.96 -9.07 -9.77
C LYS A 24 19.49 -9.05 -9.77
N LEU A 25 20.11 -8.91 -8.59
CA LEU A 25 21.57 -8.90 -8.47
C LEU A 25 22.16 -10.29 -8.75
N GLU A 26 23.36 -10.28 -9.34
CA GLU A 26 24.17 -11.48 -9.53
C GLU A 26 25.57 -11.25 -8.90
N PRO A 27 26.00 -12.10 -7.95
CA PRO A 27 25.30 -13.27 -7.42
C PRO A 27 24.03 -12.89 -6.62
N ARG A 28 23.08 -13.83 -6.57
CA ARG A 28 21.82 -13.67 -5.83
C ARG A 28 22.04 -13.23 -4.39
N ILE A 29 21.13 -12.40 -3.88
CA ILE A 29 21.15 -12.02 -2.47
C ILE A 29 20.92 -13.23 -1.56
N PRO A 30 21.59 -13.27 -0.40
CA PRO A 30 21.30 -14.26 0.64
C PRO A 30 19.84 -14.22 1.14
N LEU A 31 19.33 -15.36 1.61
CA LEU A 31 17.93 -15.48 2.08
C LEU A 31 17.64 -14.66 3.35
N ASP A 32 18.64 -14.39 4.18
CA ASP A 32 18.49 -13.52 5.34
C ASP A 32 18.33 -12.05 4.91
N GLN A 33 19.10 -11.61 3.91
CA GLN A 33 18.93 -10.30 3.29
C GLN A 33 17.55 -10.18 2.65
N LEU A 34 17.11 -11.19 1.90
CA LEU A 34 15.75 -11.26 1.35
C LEU A 34 14.68 -11.09 2.44
N SER A 35 14.83 -11.82 3.55
CA SER A 35 13.88 -11.77 4.66
C SER A 35 13.82 -10.38 5.30
N ARG A 36 14.97 -9.71 5.48
CA ARG A 36 15.02 -8.33 6.00
C ARG A 36 14.31 -7.34 5.10
N LEU A 37 14.49 -7.44 3.78
CA LEU A 37 13.80 -6.55 2.84
C LEU A 37 12.29 -6.76 2.85
N ARG A 38 11.82 -8.02 2.95
CA ARG A 38 10.39 -8.34 3.11
C ARG A 38 9.81 -7.74 4.40
N VAL A 39 10.57 -7.81 5.51
CA VAL A 39 10.17 -7.21 6.80
C VAL A 39 10.11 -5.68 6.69
N LYS A 40 11.11 -5.03 6.07
CA LYS A 40 11.13 -3.58 5.83
C LYS A 40 9.86 -3.14 5.08
N LEU A 41 9.57 -3.78 3.94
CA LEU A 41 8.42 -3.43 3.12
C LEU A 41 7.08 -3.67 3.83
N SER A 42 6.91 -4.83 4.47
CA SER A 42 5.68 -5.14 5.23
C SER A 42 5.44 -4.19 6.40
N THR A 43 6.52 -3.73 7.06
CA THR A 43 6.43 -2.75 8.14
C THR A 43 5.95 -1.38 7.64
N LEU A 44 6.50 -0.90 6.51
CA LEU A 44 6.08 0.36 5.89
C LEU A 44 4.61 0.31 5.48
N VAL A 45 4.20 -0.75 4.77
CA VAL A 45 2.82 -0.94 4.32
C VAL A 45 1.87 -1.05 5.52
N ARG A 46 2.23 -1.77 6.58
CA ARG A 46 1.40 -1.88 7.79
C ARG A 46 1.23 -0.53 8.47
N ARG A 47 2.32 0.22 8.66
CA ARG A 47 2.27 1.56 9.27
C ARG A 47 1.34 2.48 8.47
N HIS A 48 1.53 2.54 7.16
CA HIS A 48 0.73 3.37 6.27
C HIS A 48 -0.76 3.03 6.34
N ARG A 49 -1.11 1.73 6.30
CA ARG A 49 -2.51 1.30 6.46
C ARG A 49 -3.13 1.72 7.79
N THR A 50 -2.37 1.67 8.89
CA THR A 50 -2.84 2.18 10.18
C THR A 50 -3.14 3.67 10.10
N THR A 51 -2.26 4.45 9.45
CA THR A 51 -2.48 5.88 9.22
C THR A 51 -3.74 6.11 8.40
N GLU A 52 -3.92 5.42 7.27
CA GLU A 52 -5.11 5.57 6.42
C GLU A 52 -6.41 5.18 7.14
N GLU A 53 -6.38 4.11 7.94
CA GLU A 53 -7.54 3.69 8.72
C GLU A 53 -7.92 4.73 9.77
N GLU A 54 -6.94 5.28 10.49
CA GLU A 54 -7.16 6.28 11.55
C GLU A 54 -7.71 7.60 10.99
N PHE A 55 -7.14 8.08 9.88
CA PHE A 55 -7.37 9.44 9.39
C PHE A 55 -8.32 9.54 8.20
N ILE A 56 -8.52 8.46 7.43
CA ILE A 56 -9.33 8.48 6.21
C ILE A 56 -10.51 7.52 6.33
N PHE A 57 -10.26 6.21 6.37
CA PHE A 57 -11.32 5.21 6.24
C PHE A 57 -12.21 5.14 7.49
N GLY A 58 -11.64 5.28 8.69
CA GLY A 58 -12.39 5.32 9.95
C GLY A 58 -13.37 6.49 10.04
N PRO A 59 -12.94 7.74 9.79
CA PRO A 59 -13.85 8.89 9.67
C PRO A 59 -14.89 8.72 8.57
N LEU A 60 -14.48 8.34 7.35
CA LEU A 60 -15.41 8.14 6.22
C LEU A 60 -16.50 7.12 6.58
N THR A 61 -16.14 6.00 7.21
CA THR A 61 -17.10 4.97 7.65
C THR A 61 -18.10 5.52 8.66
N ARG A 62 -17.66 6.34 9.62
CA ARG A 62 -18.54 6.97 10.63
C ARG A 62 -19.51 7.99 10.05
N GLU A 63 -19.15 8.65 8.95
CA GLU A 63 -19.95 9.70 8.33
C GLU A 63 -20.91 9.21 7.23
N GLY A 64 -21.19 7.90 7.17
CA GLY A 64 -22.09 7.30 6.17
C GLY A 64 -21.36 6.58 5.04
N GLY A 65 -20.04 6.43 5.16
CA GLY A 65 -19.22 5.51 4.39
C GLY A 65 -18.98 5.89 2.93
N LEU A 66 -18.36 4.95 2.23
CA LEU A 66 -18.12 5.00 0.79
C LEU A 66 -19.42 5.09 -0.03
N GLY A 67 -20.59 4.78 0.56
CA GLY A 67 -21.90 4.95 -0.09
C GLY A 67 -22.20 6.41 -0.48
N LYS A 68 -21.52 7.38 0.15
CA LYS A 68 -21.59 8.80 -0.24
C LYS A 68 -20.62 9.17 -1.36
N LEU A 69 -19.72 8.27 -1.74
CA LEU A 69 -18.66 8.48 -2.72
C LEU A 69 -18.68 7.36 -3.77
N PRO A 70 -19.80 7.19 -4.53
CA PRO A 70 -19.95 6.09 -5.48
C PRO A 70 -18.89 6.08 -6.59
N HIS A 71 -18.32 7.25 -6.92
CA HIS A 71 -17.22 7.35 -7.88
C HIS A 71 -15.91 6.71 -7.39
N LEU A 72 -15.77 6.41 -6.09
CA LEU A 72 -14.61 5.71 -5.52
C LEU A 72 -14.77 4.19 -5.53
N GLU A 73 -15.96 3.66 -5.84
CA GLU A 73 -16.21 2.21 -5.85
C GLU A 73 -15.25 1.45 -6.79
N PRO A 74 -14.95 1.91 -8.03
CA PRO A 74 -13.99 1.24 -8.89
C PRO A 74 -12.58 1.13 -8.27
N PHE A 75 -12.13 2.20 -7.59
CA PHE A 75 -10.84 2.22 -6.92
C PHE A 75 -10.80 1.23 -5.75
N VAL A 76 -11.84 1.22 -4.91
CA VAL A 76 -11.94 0.30 -3.77
C VAL A 76 -11.93 -1.15 -4.23
N GLN A 77 -12.62 -1.47 -5.33
CA GLN A 77 -12.61 -2.80 -5.93
C GLN A 77 -11.21 -3.19 -6.42
N GLU A 78 -10.47 -2.27 -7.05
CA GLU A 78 -9.09 -2.52 -7.47
C GLU A 78 -8.16 -2.74 -6.28
N LEU A 79 -8.28 -1.93 -5.23
CA LEU A 79 -7.53 -2.10 -3.99
C LEU A 79 -7.79 -3.47 -3.34
N MET A 80 -9.04 -3.94 -3.34
CA MET A 80 -9.37 -5.27 -2.84
C MET A 80 -8.76 -6.39 -3.70
N ARG A 81 -8.79 -6.26 -5.04
CA ARG A 81 -8.14 -7.21 -5.94
C ARG A 81 -6.64 -7.32 -5.68
N GLU A 82 -5.96 -6.19 -5.52
CA GLU A 82 -4.52 -6.19 -5.23
C GLU A 82 -4.21 -6.75 -3.83
N LYS A 83 -5.09 -6.54 -2.83
CA LYS A 83 -4.96 -7.21 -1.52
C LYS A 83 -5.05 -8.73 -1.65
N VAL A 84 -6.02 -9.24 -2.42
CA VAL A 84 -6.16 -10.69 -2.67
C VAL A 84 -4.92 -11.23 -3.38
N ARG A 85 -4.46 -10.55 -4.44
CA ARG A 85 -3.25 -10.93 -5.19
C ARG A 85 -2.00 -11.00 -4.30
N TYR A 86 -1.84 -10.05 -3.37
CA TYR A 86 -0.76 -10.08 -2.39
C TYR A 86 -0.88 -11.27 -1.42
N SER A 87 -2.09 -11.56 -0.91
CA SER A 87 -2.32 -12.72 -0.05
C SER A 87 -1.99 -14.04 -0.75
N GLU A 88 -2.37 -14.18 -2.03
CA GLU A 88 -2.02 -15.34 -2.85
C GLU A 88 -0.51 -15.46 -3.07
N HIS A 89 0.17 -14.33 -3.33
CA HIS A 89 1.62 -14.30 -3.46
C HIS A 89 2.31 -14.81 -2.19
N VAL A 90 1.91 -14.33 -1.01
CA VAL A 90 2.47 -14.76 0.28
C VAL A 90 2.25 -16.26 0.50
N ARG A 91 1.06 -16.78 0.15
CA ARG A 91 0.74 -18.20 0.27
C ARG A 91 1.56 -19.07 -0.68
N LYS A 92 1.81 -18.59 -1.90
CA LYS A 92 2.55 -19.33 -2.94
C LYS A 92 4.05 -19.39 -2.64
N TRP A 93 4.66 -18.27 -2.26
CA TRP A 93 6.11 -18.11 -2.18
C TRP A 93 6.67 -18.38 -0.78
N THR A 94 6.76 -19.67 -0.45
CA THR A 94 7.50 -20.17 0.73
C THR A 94 9.01 -20.07 0.48
N PRO A 95 9.87 -20.13 1.52
CA PRO A 95 11.33 -20.13 1.33
C PRO A 95 11.80 -21.20 0.35
N ARG A 96 11.27 -22.43 0.48
CA ARG A 96 11.54 -23.53 -0.43
C ARG A 96 11.14 -23.23 -1.88
N ALA A 97 9.93 -22.70 -2.10
CA ALA A 97 9.48 -22.37 -3.45
C ALA A 97 10.33 -21.26 -4.10
N ILE A 98 10.81 -20.30 -3.30
CA ILE A 98 11.71 -19.23 -3.76
C ILE A 98 13.08 -19.79 -4.16
N GLU A 99 13.62 -20.72 -3.38
CA GLU A 99 14.88 -21.40 -3.71
C GLU A 99 14.76 -22.24 -4.98
N GLU A 100 13.65 -22.97 -5.13
CA GLU A 100 13.36 -23.81 -6.30
C GLU A 100 13.10 -22.99 -7.58
N ASP A 101 12.47 -21.82 -7.48
CA ASP A 101 12.13 -20.96 -8.62
C ASP A 101 12.39 -19.46 -8.33
N TRP A 102 13.66 -19.09 -8.25
CA TRP A 102 14.07 -17.69 -8.04
C TRP A 102 13.57 -16.77 -9.16
N ALA A 103 13.69 -17.20 -10.42
CA ALA A 103 13.32 -16.37 -11.56
C ALA A 103 11.80 -16.12 -11.61
N GLY A 104 10.99 -17.11 -11.26
CA GLY A 104 9.55 -16.95 -11.10
C GLY A 104 9.19 -16.06 -9.92
N TYR A 105 9.94 -16.14 -8.83
CA TYR A 105 9.76 -15.24 -7.69
C TYR A 105 10.02 -13.78 -8.07
N VAL A 106 11.14 -13.50 -8.75
CA VAL A 106 11.46 -12.15 -9.29
C VAL A 106 10.31 -11.61 -10.13
N ARG A 107 9.84 -12.38 -11.13
CA ARG A 107 8.70 -11.98 -12.00
C ARG A 107 7.43 -11.71 -11.20
N ALA A 108 7.14 -12.53 -10.20
CA ALA A 108 5.98 -12.33 -9.35
C ALA A 108 6.08 -11.05 -8.51
N CYS A 109 7.27 -10.71 -8.01
CA CYS A 109 7.53 -9.47 -7.28
C CYS A 109 7.45 -8.23 -8.18
N GLU A 110 7.94 -8.31 -9.43
CA GLU A 110 7.77 -7.25 -10.43
C GLU A 110 6.29 -6.96 -10.70
N GLY A 111 5.48 -8.01 -10.86
CA GLY A 111 4.04 -7.86 -11.06
C GLY A 111 3.32 -7.22 -9.87
N LEU A 112 3.76 -7.48 -8.64
CA LEU A 112 3.24 -6.81 -7.44
C LEU A 112 3.68 -5.35 -7.35
N LEU A 113 4.92 -5.02 -7.74
CA LEU A 113 5.39 -3.63 -7.78
C LEU A 113 4.59 -2.81 -8.78
N GLU A 114 4.26 -3.36 -9.95
CA GLU A 114 3.40 -2.70 -10.93
C GLU A 114 1.99 -2.43 -10.37
N GLY A 115 1.39 -3.42 -9.70
CA GLY A 115 0.10 -3.28 -9.02
C GLY A 115 0.13 -2.21 -7.93
N LEU A 116 1.18 -2.21 -7.10
CA LEU A 116 1.38 -1.21 -6.05
C LEU A 116 1.48 0.21 -6.60
N ARG A 117 2.30 0.44 -7.64
CA ARG A 117 2.43 1.75 -8.28
C ARG A 117 1.10 2.25 -8.84
N ARG A 118 0.29 1.35 -9.40
CA ARG A 118 -1.05 1.66 -9.91
C ARG A 118 -1.97 2.09 -8.78
N ILE A 119 -2.04 1.31 -7.70
CA ILE A 119 -2.85 1.65 -6.52
C ILE A 119 -2.45 3.01 -5.95
N VAL A 120 -1.15 3.24 -5.69
CA VAL A 120 -0.65 4.51 -5.12
C VAL A 120 -1.07 5.70 -5.98
N ARG A 121 -0.86 5.62 -7.30
CA ARG A 121 -1.24 6.70 -8.22
C ARG A 121 -2.75 6.95 -8.21
N ASP A 122 -3.54 5.88 -8.27
CA ASP A 122 -5.01 5.99 -8.38
C ASP A 122 -5.62 6.46 -7.05
N ASP A 123 -5.02 6.08 -5.93
CA ASP A 123 -5.38 6.51 -4.57
C ASP A 123 -5.16 8.03 -4.40
N GLN A 124 -3.95 8.50 -4.74
CA GLN A 124 -3.59 9.92 -4.74
C GLN A 124 -4.51 10.77 -5.62
N ALA A 125 -4.98 10.23 -6.75
CA ALA A 125 -5.91 10.92 -7.64
C ALA A 125 -7.35 10.94 -7.10
N SER A 126 -7.77 9.91 -6.35
CA SER A 126 -9.18 9.69 -6.01
C SER A 126 -9.51 10.08 -4.58
N ILE A 127 -8.96 9.37 -3.59
CA ILE A 127 -9.32 9.51 -2.18
C ILE A 127 -8.76 10.80 -1.61
N TYR A 128 -7.51 11.13 -1.93
CA TYR A 128 -6.84 12.28 -1.35
C TYR A 128 -7.41 13.61 -1.83
N GLN A 129 -7.83 13.71 -3.10
CA GLN A 129 -8.50 14.92 -3.59
C GLN A 129 -9.85 15.13 -2.89
N VAL A 130 -10.61 14.05 -2.67
CA VAL A 130 -11.88 14.10 -1.94
C VAL A 130 -11.66 14.50 -0.48
N VAL A 131 -10.75 13.83 0.24
CA VAL A 131 -10.43 14.16 1.64
C VAL A 131 -9.89 15.58 1.79
N ARG A 132 -9.05 16.06 0.87
CA ARG A 132 -8.57 17.44 0.85
C ARG A 132 -9.71 18.44 0.59
N SER A 133 -10.68 18.10 -0.25
CA SER A 133 -11.85 18.94 -0.52
C SER A 133 -12.87 18.97 0.63
N LEU A 134 -12.92 17.91 1.45
CA LEU A 134 -13.76 17.80 2.65
C LEU A 134 -13.07 18.38 3.92
N SER A 135 -11.74 18.49 3.92
CA SER A 135 -10.94 19.00 5.04
C SER A 135 -11.17 20.46 5.48
N PRO A 136 -11.68 21.41 4.67
CA PRO A 136 -12.10 22.71 5.19
C PRO A 136 -13.23 22.58 6.22
N THR A 137 -14.10 21.58 6.05
CA THR A 137 -15.30 21.37 6.88
C THR A 137 -15.01 20.41 8.06
N LEU A 138 -14.15 19.41 7.87
CA LEU A 138 -13.74 18.48 8.93
C LEU A 138 -12.84 19.11 10.00
N LEU A 139 -12.05 20.14 9.65
CA LEU A 139 -11.27 20.92 10.62
C LEU A 139 -12.10 22.01 11.33
N GLN A 140 -13.17 22.53 10.70
CA GLN A 140 -14.04 23.55 11.32
C GLN A 140 -14.96 22.99 12.42
N ASN A 141 -15.38 21.72 12.33
CA ASN A 141 -16.25 21.10 13.35
C ASN A 141 -15.56 20.86 14.72
N ARG A 142 -14.27 21.15 14.85
CA ARG A 142 -13.55 21.16 16.14
C ARG A 142 -13.63 22.49 16.88
N SER A 143 -14.12 23.56 16.27
CA SER A 143 -14.24 24.87 16.95
C SER A 143 -15.57 25.09 17.69
N LEU A 144 -16.51 24.13 17.63
CA LEU A 144 -17.85 24.27 18.24
C LEU A 144 -18.17 23.22 19.32
N ARG A 145 -17.17 22.45 19.76
CA ARG A 145 -17.28 21.58 20.95
C ARG A 145 -16.22 21.98 21.97
N SER A 146 -16.35 23.21 22.46
CA SER A 146 -15.86 23.65 23.77
C SER A 146 -16.66 22.99 24.88
#